data_AF-A0A6B3H788-F1
#
_entry.id   AF-A0A6B3H788-F1
#
_cell.length_a   1.000
_cell.length_b   1.000
_cell.length_c   1.000
_cell.angle_alpha   90.00
_cell.angle_beta   90.00
_cell.angle_gamma   90.00
#
_symmetry.space_group_name_H-M   'P 1'
#
loop_
_entity.id
_entity.type
_entity.pdbx_description
1 polymer ?
#
loop_
_entity_poly.entity_id
_entity_poly.type
_entity_poly.pdbx_seq_one_letter_code
_entity_poly.pdbx_strand_id
1 'polypeptide(L)'
;NIGYIPWDEGIASTYLWKEMLEQRGFKVNAQQYEAGALYTGMASGEIDFETDSWLPTTHESYWKKYGDKLEDMGSWYGPTSLEVAVPSYVKGIESMEDLKGQADKFKGRIVGIEPGAGEMQLLKSKVLKEYGLDKEFKVVDGSTPAMLAELKRAYAKKEPVAVTLWSPHWAYNEFDLTKLKDPEGAWGEGDEIHTLARKGFSSDFPEVGKWLKDFKMSEEQLTSLEAEIQGADKGKEQDAVRAWLKDQPEALDTWAPVSADGDKKKDIAAEAERTMEVAWFPWEEDIAATYLWKHVLEERGYKMNLRQFEVGPMYAAMSRGQIDVQFDAWLPNTQKKYWDKYQDELVDLGDWYGPTSLELAVPDYVKDVKSLADLKGKGEQFDGRIVGIEAGTETMDILKNKVVPGYGLSDEYKVVDSSTPGMLAELKRAYAKKEPIAVMLWTPHWAYNEYKLNKLEDPKKLFGEGDRLRTVAHKSFTENYPVASDWFRDFKLSEEQLAGLENEIQKRGTGKEEQAVDAWLKKHPELVDELAPV
;
A
#
# COMPACT_ATOMS: atom_id res chain seq x y z
N ASN A 1 2.68 13.99 14.27
CA ASN A 1 3.92 14.71 13.98
C ASN A 1 5.08 13.96 14.60
N ILE A 2 5.91 13.32 13.80
CA ILE A 2 7.14 12.66 14.26
C ILE A 2 8.31 13.59 13.98
N GLY A 3 9.18 13.78 14.97
CA GLY A 3 10.41 14.52 14.79
C GLY A 3 11.60 13.57 14.81
N TYR A 4 12.64 13.87 14.03
CA TYR A 4 13.86 13.05 14.00
C TYR A 4 15.12 13.88 13.82
N ILE A 5 16.22 13.36 14.34
CA ILE A 5 17.58 13.87 14.12
C ILE A 5 18.14 13.08 12.91
N PRO A 6 18.89 13.70 11.98
CA PRO A 6 19.35 13.03 10.76
C PRO A 6 20.53 12.08 10.99
N TRP A 7 20.48 11.27 12.04
CA TRP A 7 21.36 10.13 12.29
C TRP A 7 20.74 8.87 11.68
N ASP A 8 21.58 7.90 11.30
CA ASP A 8 21.18 6.78 10.46
C ASP A 8 20.06 5.94 11.10
N GLU A 9 20.20 5.60 12.37
CA GLU A 9 19.21 4.90 13.18
C GLU A 9 17.94 5.73 13.42
N GLY A 10 18.08 7.05 13.59
CA GLY A 10 16.97 7.98 13.75
C GLY A 10 16.13 8.11 12.48
N ILE A 11 16.78 8.18 11.31
CA ILE A 11 16.12 8.13 10.00
C ILE A 11 15.44 6.78 9.82
N ALA A 12 16.16 5.68 10.06
CA ALA A 12 15.65 4.32 9.88
C ALA A 12 14.38 4.06 10.72
N SER A 13 14.47 4.29 12.03
CA SER A 13 13.36 4.09 12.96
C SER A 13 12.19 5.04 12.68
N THR A 14 12.45 6.31 12.35
CA THR A 14 11.38 7.28 12.06
C THR A 14 10.60 6.93 10.79
N TYR A 15 11.30 6.62 9.71
CA TYR A 15 10.63 6.29 8.44
C TYR A 15 9.96 4.92 8.53
N LEU A 16 10.50 3.98 9.31
CA LEU A 16 9.83 2.72 9.66
C LEU A 16 8.51 2.97 10.38
N TRP A 17 8.52 3.74 11.48
CA TRP A 17 7.29 4.08 12.20
C TRP A 17 6.31 4.86 11.34
N LYS A 18 6.80 5.74 10.49
CA LYS A 18 5.96 6.44 9.51
C LYS A 18 5.26 5.46 8.57
N GLU A 19 5.99 4.54 7.92
CA GLU A 19 5.39 3.56 7.01
C GLU A 19 4.38 2.66 7.74
N MET A 20 4.73 2.15 8.92
CA MET A 20 3.84 1.28 9.69
C MET A 20 2.56 2.02 10.11
N LEU A 21 2.67 3.25 10.61
CA LEU A 21 1.52 4.05 11.02
C LEU A 21 0.64 4.46 9.82
N GLU A 22 1.23 4.82 8.68
CA GLU A 22 0.47 5.12 7.45
C GLU A 22 -0.29 3.88 6.95
N GLN A 23 0.31 2.69 7.01
CA GLN A 23 -0.38 1.42 6.73
C GLN A 23 -1.47 1.09 7.76
N ARG A 24 -1.44 1.67 8.96
CA ARG A 24 -2.53 1.58 9.96
C ARG A 24 -3.51 2.75 9.89
N GLY A 25 -3.50 3.53 8.80
CA GLY A 25 -4.48 4.57 8.54
C GLY A 25 -4.20 5.92 9.23
N PHE A 26 -3.05 6.08 9.89
CA PHE A 26 -2.66 7.36 10.47
C PHE A 26 -2.08 8.31 9.41
N LYS A 27 -2.35 9.60 9.56
CA LYS A 27 -1.65 10.64 8.78
C LYS A 27 -0.39 11.05 9.51
N VAL A 28 0.76 10.75 8.93
CA VAL A 28 2.06 11.01 9.56
C VAL A 28 2.79 12.15 8.85
N ASN A 29 3.15 13.16 9.62
CA ASN A 29 4.10 14.19 9.19
C ASN A 29 5.42 13.97 9.93
N ALA A 30 6.47 13.55 9.20
CA ALA A 30 7.81 13.37 9.73
C ALA A 30 8.68 14.58 9.33
N GLN A 31 9.35 15.19 10.31
CA GLN A 31 10.19 16.37 10.09
C GLN A 31 11.53 16.25 10.79
N GLN A 32 12.58 16.68 10.08
CA GLN A 32 13.95 16.71 10.59
C GLN A 32 14.14 17.92 11.51
N TYR A 33 14.84 17.72 12.63
CA TYR A 33 15.20 18.75 13.60
C TYR A 33 16.63 18.56 14.11
N GLU A 34 17.18 19.62 14.71
CA GLU A 34 18.33 19.51 15.60
C GLU A 34 17.88 19.02 16.98
N ALA A 35 18.71 18.25 17.69
CA ALA A 35 18.38 17.62 18.98
C ALA A 35 17.69 18.60 19.96
N GLY A 36 18.30 19.75 20.23
CA GLY A 36 17.74 20.73 21.16
C GLY A 36 16.37 21.31 20.75
N ALA A 37 16.12 21.44 19.45
CA ALA A 37 14.83 21.89 18.93
C ALA A 37 13.77 20.78 19.04
N LEU A 38 14.16 19.52 18.80
CA LEU A 38 13.29 18.35 18.93
C LEU A 38 12.77 18.17 20.36
N TYR A 39 13.66 18.16 21.36
CA TYR A 39 13.27 18.11 22.78
C TYR A 39 12.37 19.30 23.16
N THR A 40 12.63 20.49 22.63
CA THR A 40 11.80 21.67 22.90
C THR A 40 10.41 21.53 22.27
N GLY A 41 10.33 21.05 21.02
CA GLY A 41 9.09 20.80 20.30
C GLY A 41 8.22 19.78 21.02
N MET A 42 8.78 18.64 21.44
CA MET A 42 8.06 17.64 22.24
C MET A 42 7.60 18.20 23.60
N ALA A 43 8.46 18.94 24.31
CA ALA A 43 8.11 19.53 25.60
C ALA A 43 7.02 20.62 25.51
N SER A 44 6.82 21.20 24.33
CA SER A 44 5.74 22.16 24.03
C SER A 44 4.47 21.51 23.47
N GLY A 45 4.55 20.23 23.07
CA GLY A 45 3.45 19.47 22.46
C GLY A 45 3.29 19.65 20.94
N GLU A 46 4.19 20.38 20.28
CA GLU A 46 4.18 20.57 18.81
C GLU A 46 4.57 19.29 18.05
N ILE A 47 5.47 18.50 18.65
CA ILE A 47 5.95 17.22 18.14
C ILE A 47 5.41 16.11 19.06
N ASP A 48 4.86 15.05 18.47
CA ASP A 48 4.23 13.98 19.22
C ASP A 48 5.27 13.04 19.84
N PHE A 49 6.21 12.53 19.04
CA PHE A 49 7.29 11.66 19.51
C PHE A 49 8.52 11.67 18.60
N GLU A 50 9.63 11.16 19.12
CA GLU A 50 10.85 10.74 18.42
C GLU A 50 11.24 9.31 18.84
N THR A 51 12.11 8.67 18.07
CA THR A 51 12.61 7.32 18.37
C THR A 51 14.11 7.26 18.63
N ASP A 52 14.81 8.40 18.76
CA ASP A 52 16.28 8.41 18.75
C ASP A 52 16.92 9.15 19.93
N SER A 53 16.38 8.91 21.14
CA SER A 53 16.94 9.50 22.35
C SER A 53 17.93 8.56 23.03
N TRP A 54 19.22 8.91 23.00
CA TRP A 54 20.30 8.15 23.61
C TRP A 54 20.45 8.47 25.11
N LEU A 55 20.05 7.54 25.97
CA LEU A 55 20.02 7.71 27.44
C LEU A 55 20.76 6.58 28.16
N PRO A 56 21.38 6.85 29.33
CA PRO A 56 21.31 8.09 30.10
C PRO A 56 22.42 9.13 29.82
N THR A 57 23.42 8.81 28.99
CA THR A 57 24.69 9.55 28.90
C THR A 57 24.65 10.63 27.83
N THR A 58 24.39 10.27 26.58
CA THR A 58 24.54 11.16 25.42
C THR A 58 23.59 12.35 25.50
N HIS A 59 22.32 12.11 25.86
CA HIS A 59 21.32 13.17 26.00
C HIS A 59 21.01 13.55 27.45
N GLU A 60 21.92 13.28 28.41
CA GLU A 60 21.72 13.57 29.83
C GLU A 60 21.26 15.03 30.09
N SER A 61 21.88 15.99 29.39
CA SER A 61 21.59 17.42 29.56
C SER A 61 20.18 17.81 29.10
N TYR A 62 19.71 17.20 28.00
CA TYR A 62 18.35 17.37 27.51
C TYR A 62 17.33 16.67 28.42
N TRP A 63 17.64 15.44 28.85
CA TRP A 63 16.79 14.70 29.78
C TRP A 63 16.60 15.43 31.11
N LYS A 64 17.68 15.95 31.71
CA LYS A 64 17.60 16.78 32.93
C LYS A 64 16.72 18.02 32.77
N LYS A 65 16.68 18.61 31.57
CA LYS A 65 15.96 19.84 31.29
C LYS A 65 14.48 19.61 30.94
N TYR A 66 14.18 18.55 30.20
CA TYR A 66 12.87 18.33 29.60
C TYR A 66 12.15 17.06 30.06
N GLY A 67 12.83 16.09 30.69
CA GLY A 67 12.27 14.78 31.03
C GLY A 67 10.97 14.82 31.83
N ASP A 68 10.82 15.76 32.76
CA ASP A 68 9.58 15.95 33.53
C ASP A 68 8.36 16.30 32.65
N LYS A 69 8.60 16.82 31.44
CA LYS A 69 7.59 17.21 30.44
C LYS A 69 7.45 16.21 29.29
N LEU A 70 8.10 15.05 29.39
CA LEU A 70 8.08 14.01 28.36
C LEU A 70 7.60 12.68 28.93
N GLU A 71 7.17 11.79 28.05
CA GLU A 71 6.92 10.38 28.35
C GLU A 71 8.07 9.56 27.74
N ASP A 72 8.78 8.82 28.57
CA ASP A 72 9.72 7.80 28.10
C ASP A 72 8.94 6.50 27.86
N MET A 73 8.86 6.09 26.60
CA MET A 73 8.19 4.85 26.20
C MET A 73 9.10 3.64 26.40
N GLY A 74 10.34 3.84 26.82
CA GLY A 74 11.33 2.81 27.03
C GLY A 74 12.33 2.71 25.87
N SER A 75 13.40 1.98 26.16
CA SER A 75 14.42 1.60 25.20
C SER A 75 13.85 0.62 24.17
N TRP A 76 14.13 0.81 22.89
CA TRP A 76 13.84 -0.18 21.84
C TRP A 76 15.09 -0.90 21.32
N TYR A 77 16.27 -0.32 21.57
CA TYR A 77 17.56 -0.88 21.22
C TYR A 77 18.62 -0.53 22.26
N GLY A 78 19.55 -1.45 22.49
CA GLY A 78 20.72 -1.25 23.34
C GLY A 78 21.39 -2.58 23.68
N PRO A 79 22.62 -2.56 24.23
CA PRO A 79 23.42 -1.36 24.52
C PRO A 79 24.06 -0.74 23.27
N THR A 80 24.40 0.55 23.38
CA THR A 80 25.12 1.34 22.36
C THR A 80 26.49 1.77 22.87
N SER A 81 27.33 2.29 21.97
CA SER A 81 28.59 2.94 22.35
C SER A 81 28.90 4.14 21.45
N LEU A 82 29.57 5.13 22.02
CA LEU A 82 30.14 6.27 21.30
C LEU A 82 31.64 6.05 21.11
N GLU A 83 32.17 6.42 19.95
CA GLU A 83 33.54 6.12 19.58
C GLU A 83 34.24 7.25 18.82
N VAL A 84 35.57 7.28 18.96
CA VAL A 84 36.41 7.73 17.85
C VAL A 84 36.83 6.50 17.07
N ALA A 85 36.65 6.52 15.75
CA ALA A 85 37.05 5.43 14.87
C ALA A 85 38.16 5.87 13.91
N VAL A 86 39.04 4.94 13.58
CA VAL A 86 40.07 5.09 12.54
C VAL A 86 40.01 3.91 11.58
N PRO A 87 40.38 4.05 10.31
CA PRO A 87 40.49 2.90 9.42
C PRO A 87 41.52 1.87 9.92
N SER A 88 41.18 0.58 9.89
CA SER A 88 42.03 -0.49 10.46
C SER A 88 43.39 -0.66 9.79
N TYR A 89 43.61 -0.05 8.63
CA TYR A 89 44.92 0.03 7.98
C TYR A 89 45.87 1.03 8.67
N VAL A 90 45.38 1.91 9.54
CA VAL A 90 46.18 2.84 10.35
C VAL A 90 46.72 2.09 11.58
N LYS A 91 47.83 1.37 11.40
CA LYS A 91 48.40 0.53 12.45
C LYS A 91 48.94 1.35 13.63
N GLY A 92 48.86 0.76 14.83
CA GLY A 92 49.38 1.32 16.08
C GLY A 92 48.47 2.33 16.75
N ILE A 93 47.20 2.40 16.36
CA ILE A 93 46.17 3.25 16.97
C ILE A 93 44.98 2.33 17.29
N GLU A 94 44.87 1.88 18.55
CA GLU A 94 43.81 0.97 19.00
C GLU A 94 43.02 1.51 20.20
N SER A 95 43.47 2.61 20.79
CA SER A 95 42.87 3.28 21.94
C SER A 95 42.92 4.80 21.80
N MET A 96 42.11 5.50 22.61
CA MET A 96 42.17 6.96 22.72
C MET A 96 43.55 7.44 23.17
N GLU A 97 44.26 6.67 24.01
CA GLU A 97 45.62 6.99 24.47
C GLU A 97 46.63 7.02 23.31
N ASP A 98 46.46 6.14 22.32
CA ASP A 98 47.36 6.02 21.17
C ASP A 98 47.32 7.25 20.24
N LEU A 99 46.29 8.10 20.34
CA LEU A 99 46.23 9.36 19.59
C LEU A 99 47.26 10.39 20.08
N LYS A 100 47.74 10.27 21.32
CA LYS A 100 48.67 11.22 21.90
C LYS A 100 50.00 11.26 21.15
N GLY A 101 50.45 12.46 20.79
CA GLY A 101 51.62 12.68 19.94
C GLY A 101 51.40 12.34 18.46
N GLN A 102 50.19 11.98 18.04
CA GLN A 102 49.88 11.62 16.64
C GLN A 102 49.16 12.74 15.88
N ALA A 103 49.10 13.95 16.43
CA ALA A 103 48.40 15.09 15.81
C ALA A 103 48.78 15.27 14.32
N ASP A 104 50.07 15.28 13.98
CA ASP A 104 50.52 15.44 12.59
C ASP A 104 49.98 14.36 11.64
N LYS A 105 49.87 13.11 12.11
CA LYS A 105 49.32 11.98 11.32
C LYS A 105 47.86 12.22 10.93
N PHE A 106 47.09 12.82 11.84
CA PHE A 106 45.66 13.08 11.68
C PHE A 106 45.36 14.57 11.38
N LYS A 107 46.36 15.34 10.97
CA LYS A 107 46.24 16.78 10.63
C LYS A 107 45.69 17.62 11.80
N GLY A 108 45.95 17.20 13.04
CA GLY A 108 45.54 17.85 14.28
C GLY A 108 44.03 17.89 14.50
N ARG A 109 43.27 16.98 13.86
CA ARG A 109 41.81 17.02 13.90
C ARG A 109 41.15 15.66 14.09
N ILE A 110 39.99 15.70 14.73
CA ILE A 110 38.98 14.64 14.72
C ILE A 110 37.79 15.19 13.94
N VAL A 111 37.35 14.46 12.93
CA VAL A 111 36.21 14.85 12.09
C VAL A 111 34.94 14.53 12.83
N GLY A 112 34.18 15.55 13.20
CA GLY A 112 32.95 15.42 13.96
C GLY A 112 31.69 15.49 13.10
N ILE A 113 30.55 15.35 13.78
CA ILE A 113 29.20 15.45 13.22
C ILE A 113 28.55 16.81 13.61
N GLU A 114 27.23 16.85 13.76
CA GLU A 114 26.49 18.06 14.13
C GLU A 114 26.96 18.60 15.49
N PRO A 115 27.22 19.91 15.62
CA PRO A 115 27.69 20.50 16.88
C PRO A 115 26.67 20.38 18.03
N GLY A 116 25.40 20.18 17.70
CA GLY A 116 24.31 19.96 18.65
C GLY A 116 24.25 18.53 19.21
N ALA A 117 24.94 17.56 18.61
CA ALA A 117 24.92 16.16 19.04
C ALA A 117 25.48 15.97 20.46
N GLY A 118 24.89 15.07 21.23
CA GLY A 118 25.34 14.74 22.59
C GLY A 118 26.78 14.22 22.62
N GLU A 119 27.14 13.35 21.66
CA GLU A 119 28.51 12.84 21.47
C GLU A 119 29.52 13.98 21.32
N MET A 120 29.20 14.97 20.48
CA MET A 120 30.07 16.11 20.22
C MET A 120 30.27 16.99 21.46
N GLN A 121 29.24 17.13 22.31
CA GLN A 121 29.35 17.81 23.59
C GLN A 121 30.26 17.03 24.55
N LEU A 122 30.06 15.72 24.69
CA LEU A 122 30.89 14.85 25.54
C LEU A 122 32.36 14.85 25.09
N LEU A 123 32.59 14.69 23.78
CA LEU A 123 33.93 14.65 23.20
C LEU A 123 34.74 15.91 23.54
N LYS A 124 34.15 17.09 23.29
CA LYS A 124 34.81 18.38 23.49
C LYS A 124 34.93 18.75 24.96
N SER A 125 33.93 18.45 25.79
CA SER A 125 33.87 18.95 27.16
C SER A 125 34.61 18.06 28.16
N LYS A 126 34.62 16.74 27.92
CA LYS A 126 35.13 15.70 28.83
C LYS A 126 36.20 14.82 28.18
N VAL A 127 35.84 14.06 27.14
CA VAL A 127 36.67 12.94 26.64
C VAL A 127 38.07 13.37 26.21
N LEU A 128 38.19 14.44 25.41
CA LEU A 128 39.53 14.91 25.00
C LEU A 128 40.40 15.37 26.17
N LYS A 129 39.82 15.88 27.25
CA LYS A 129 40.58 16.32 28.42
C LYS A 129 41.06 15.14 29.26
N GLU A 130 40.23 14.11 29.41
CA GLU A 130 40.56 12.89 30.15
C GLU A 130 41.83 12.25 29.59
N TYR A 131 41.95 12.21 28.26
CA TYR A 131 43.12 11.68 27.57
C TYR A 131 44.24 12.71 27.32
N GLY A 132 44.04 13.97 27.70
CA GLY A 132 44.97 15.08 27.44
C GLY A 132 45.19 15.37 25.94
N LEU A 133 44.21 15.06 25.10
CA LEU A 133 44.20 15.28 23.65
C LEU A 133 43.69 16.68 23.26
N ASP A 134 43.04 17.40 24.18
CA ASP A 134 42.46 18.74 23.96
C ASP A 134 43.47 19.82 23.55
N LYS A 135 44.77 19.56 23.76
CA LYS A 135 45.88 20.42 23.33
C LYS A 135 46.43 20.08 21.94
N GLU A 136 46.17 18.88 21.46
CA GLU A 136 46.76 18.33 20.24
C GLU A 136 45.74 18.21 19.10
N PHE A 137 44.48 17.94 19.44
CA PHE A 137 43.41 17.72 18.50
C PHE A 137 42.31 18.76 18.65
N LYS A 138 41.80 19.23 17.51
CA LYS A 138 40.55 19.98 17.44
C LYS A 138 39.47 19.11 16.83
N VAL A 139 38.30 19.06 17.47
CA VAL A 139 37.11 18.49 16.84
C VAL A 139 36.63 19.47 15.77
N VAL A 140 36.46 18.99 14.55
CA VAL A 140 35.94 19.78 13.43
C VAL A 140 34.46 19.50 13.31
N ASP A 141 33.65 20.53 13.57
CA ASP A 141 32.20 20.45 13.45
C ASP A 141 31.77 20.30 12.00
N GLY A 142 30.71 19.53 11.78
CA GLY A 142 30.20 19.24 10.45
C GLY A 142 28.79 18.68 10.50
N SER A 143 28.57 17.64 9.73
CA SER A 143 27.35 16.83 9.73
C SER A 143 27.71 15.37 9.48
N THR A 144 26.86 14.44 9.87
CA THR A 144 27.06 13.00 9.62
C THR A 144 27.38 12.70 8.15
N PRO A 145 26.63 13.23 7.15
CA PRO A 145 26.98 13.04 5.74
C PRO A 145 28.36 13.61 5.35
N ALA A 146 28.77 14.73 5.94
CA ALA A 146 30.06 15.34 5.65
C ALA A 146 31.23 14.53 6.25
N MET A 147 31.05 14.02 7.47
CA MET A 147 31.98 13.12 8.15
C MET A 147 32.14 11.83 7.35
N LEU A 148 31.04 11.17 6.97
CA LEU A 148 31.07 9.93 6.18
C LEU A 148 31.71 10.14 4.80
N ALA A 149 31.43 11.26 4.14
CA ALA A 149 32.08 11.61 2.87
C ALA A 149 33.59 11.81 3.04
N GLU A 150 34.04 12.36 4.18
CA GLU A 150 35.46 12.48 4.47
C GLU A 150 36.10 11.12 4.77
N LEU A 151 35.45 10.29 5.59
CA LEU A 151 35.87 8.91 5.86
C LEU A 151 36.05 8.13 4.56
N LYS A 152 35.03 8.14 3.68
CA LYS A 152 35.06 7.45 2.38
C LYS A 152 36.21 7.91 1.49
N ARG A 153 36.47 9.23 1.43
CA ARG A 153 37.60 9.78 0.67
C ARG A 153 38.95 9.36 1.24
N ALA A 154 39.12 9.41 2.57
CA ALA A 154 40.36 9.00 3.23
C ALA A 154 40.59 7.49 3.06
N TYR A 155 39.54 6.68 3.22
CA TYR A 155 39.55 5.24 3.08
C TYR A 155 39.95 4.79 1.67
N ALA A 156 39.39 5.43 0.64
CA ALA A 156 39.73 5.18 -0.76
C ALA A 156 41.20 5.51 -1.07
N LYS A 157 41.77 6.53 -0.42
CA LYS A 157 43.16 6.96 -0.60
C LYS A 157 44.15 6.29 0.36
N LYS A 158 43.66 5.44 1.28
CA LYS A 158 44.44 4.88 2.39
C LYS A 158 45.15 5.95 3.23
N GLU A 159 44.52 7.12 3.39
CA GLU A 159 45.00 8.19 4.26
C GLU A 159 44.51 7.97 5.71
N PRO A 160 45.30 8.35 6.74
CA PRO A 160 44.81 8.38 8.12
C PRO A 160 43.70 9.40 8.31
N VAL A 161 42.65 9.01 9.02
CA VAL A 161 41.56 9.89 9.47
C VAL A 161 41.05 9.38 10.82
N ALA A 162 40.71 10.29 11.73
CA ALA A 162 40.00 9.99 12.96
C ALA A 162 38.64 10.67 12.89
N VAL A 163 37.57 9.91 13.05
CA VAL A 163 36.19 10.38 12.94
C VAL A 163 35.41 10.03 14.20
N THR A 164 34.41 10.83 14.55
CA THR A 164 33.37 10.42 15.51
C THR A 164 32.45 9.40 14.86
N LEU A 165 32.08 8.36 15.59
CA LEU A 165 31.16 7.31 15.15
C LEU A 165 30.50 6.67 16.37
N TRP A 166 29.48 5.85 16.15
CA TRP A 166 28.77 5.15 17.21
C TRP A 166 28.39 3.74 16.78
N SER A 167 28.00 2.92 17.75
CA SER A 167 27.47 1.58 17.52
C SER A 167 26.06 1.46 18.07
N PRO A 168 25.12 0.91 17.28
CA PRO A 168 25.28 0.31 15.95
C PRO A 168 25.38 1.37 14.86
N HIS A 169 26.05 1.04 13.75
CA HIS A 169 26.12 1.91 12.58
C HIS A 169 26.57 1.12 11.33
N TRP A 170 25.84 1.26 10.21
CA TRP A 170 26.12 0.55 8.96
C TRP A 170 27.55 0.69 8.43
N ALA A 171 28.23 1.82 8.70
CA ALA A 171 29.60 2.08 8.26
C ALA A 171 30.61 1.00 8.71
N TYR A 172 30.36 0.30 9.83
CA TYR A 172 31.21 -0.83 10.24
C TYR A 172 31.07 -2.06 9.34
N ASN A 173 29.99 -2.16 8.56
CA ASN A 173 29.80 -3.18 7.54
C ASN A 173 30.42 -2.77 6.18
N GLU A 174 30.44 -1.47 5.84
CA GLU A 174 31.07 -0.97 4.59
C GLU A 174 32.60 -0.82 4.73
N PHE A 175 33.10 -0.40 5.89
CA PHE A 175 34.50 -0.07 6.12
C PHE A 175 35.12 -0.92 7.22
N ASP A 176 36.31 -1.46 6.97
CA ASP A 176 37.15 -2.06 8.02
C ASP A 176 37.74 -0.94 8.91
N LEU A 177 37.08 -0.69 10.05
CA LEU A 177 37.40 0.35 11.03
C LEU A 177 37.81 -0.25 12.38
N THR A 178 38.72 0.43 13.06
CA THR A 178 39.09 0.19 14.44
C THR A 178 38.36 1.19 15.33
N LYS A 179 37.46 0.67 16.19
CA LYS A 179 36.86 1.39 17.32
C LYS A 179 37.96 1.64 18.35
N LEU A 180 38.30 2.89 18.63
CA LEU A 180 39.33 3.18 19.63
C LEU A 180 38.82 2.85 21.02
N LYS A 181 39.54 1.99 21.72
CA LYS A 181 39.25 1.63 23.12
C LYS A 181 39.30 2.87 24.01
N ASP A 182 38.36 2.91 24.95
CA ASP A 182 38.24 3.93 25.99
C ASP A 182 38.56 3.33 27.37
N PRO A 183 39.84 3.08 27.69
CA PRO A 183 40.23 2.45 28.96
C PRO A 183 39.82 3.24 30.21
N GLU A 184 39.68 4.56 30.11
CA GLU A 184 39.25 5.44 31.22
C GLU A 184 37.71 5.53 31.35
N GLY A 185 36.95 4.91 30.44
CA GLY A 185 35.48 5.01 30.43
C GLY A 185 34.98 6.45 30.29
N ALA A 186 35.71 7.29 29.56
CA ALA A 186 35.40 8.70 29.39
C ALA A 186 34.06 8.93 28.66
N TRP A 187 33.68 8.03 27.74
CA TRP A 187 32.39 8.05 27.06
C TRP A 187 31.22 7.64 27.96
N GLY A 188 31.46 6.84 29.00
CA GLY A 188 30.43 6.26 29.87
C GLY A 188 30.25 4.76 29.63
N GLU A 189 29.23 4.17 30.26
CA GLU A 189 28.97 2.72 30.19
C GLU A 189 28.16 2.30 28.93
N GLY A 190 27.83 3.27 28.07
CA GLY A 190 26.94 3.09 26.92
C GLY A 190 25.51 3.56 27.22
N ASP A 191 24.72 3.72 26.15
CA ASP A 191 23.32 4.14 26.23
C ASP A 191 22.38 3.05 25.72
N GLU A 192 21.11 3.23 26.00
CA GLU A 192 20.02 2.65 25.22
C GLU A 192 19.39 3.74 24.34
N ILE A 193 18.75 3.33 23.24
CA ILE A 193 18.00 4.21 22.36
C ILE A 193 16.52 4.13 22.74
N HIS A 194 16.00 5.26 23.22
CA HIS A 194 14.65 5.39 23.74
C HIS A 194 13.72 6.09 22.75
N THR A 195 12.46 5.69 22.80
CA THR A 195 11.36 6.47 22.24
C THR A 195 10.86 7.46 23.27
N LEU A 196 10.90 8.76 22.95
CA LEU A 196 10.35 9.82 23.79
C LEU A 196 9.13 10.44 23.12
N ALA A 197 8.10 10.73 23.90
CA ALA A 197 6.91 11.43 23.43
C ALA A 197 6.57 12.65 24.29
N ARG A 198 5.74 13.55 23.75
CA ARG A 198 5.12 14.62 24.54
C ARG A 198 4.24 14.04 25.65
N LYS A 199 4.09 14.78 26.75
CA LYS A 199 3.07 14.44 27.77
C LYS A 199 1.67 14.36 27.17
N GLY A 200 0.91 13.37 27.62
CA GLY A 200 -0.43 13.07 27.15
C GLY A 200 -0.48 12.18 25.91
N PHE A 201 0.65 11.90 25.24
CA PHE A 201 0.66 11.12 24.00
C PHE A 201 0.03 9.74 24.18
N SER A 202 0.44 8.99 25.21
CA SER A 202 -0.14 7.66 25.47
C SER A 202 -1.63 7.70 25.86
N SER A 203 -2.15 8.87 26.24
CA SER A 203 -3.58 9.04 26.52
C SER A 203 -4.37 9.38 25.27
N ASP A 204 -3.79 10.20 24.39
CA ASP A 204 -4.40 10.60 23.11
C ASP A 204 -4.35 9.45 22.08
N PHE A 205 -3.26 8.68 22.08
CA PHE A 205 -3.00 7.57 21.16
C PHE A 205 -2.61 6.29 21.95
N PRO A 206 -3.55 5.69 22.71
CA PRO A 206 -3.24 4.58 23.61
C PRO A 206 -2.69 3.34 22.90
N GLU A 207 -3.16 3.07 21.69
CA GLU A 207 -2.70 1.95 20.87
C GLU A 207 -1.27 2.17 20.36
N VAL A 208 -1.00 3.31 19.72
CA VAL A 208 0.34 3.69 19.25
C VAL A 208 1.32 3.80 20.40
N GLY A 209 0.90 4.37 21.54
CA GLY A 209 1.73 4.44 22.75
C GLY A 209 2.13 3.05 23.26
N LYS A 210 1.23 2.06 23.17
CA LYS A 210 1.56 0.67 23.50
C LYS A 210 2.54 0.06 22.50
N TRP A 211 2.28 0.22 21.20
CA TRP A 211 3.16 -0.26 20.13
C TRP A 211 4.59 0.25 20.29
N LEU A 212 4.75 1.56 20.50
CA LEU A 212 6.04 2.21 20.71
C LEU A 212 6.76 1.71 21.96
N LYS A 213 6.00 1.37 23.02
CA LYS A 213 6.55 0.85 24.27
C LYS A 213 6.99 -0.60 24.20
N ASP A 214 6.28 -1.41 23.41
CA ASP A 214 6.58 -2.82 23.20
C ASP A 214 7.63 -3.03 22.09
N PHE A 215 7.98 -1.96 21.36
CA PHE A 215 8.93 -2.00 20.24
C PHE A 215 10.33 -2.44 20.67
N LYS A 216 10.85 -3.43 19.94
CA LYS A 216 12.22 -3.92 20.07
C LYS A 216 12.76 -4.29 18.70
N MET A 217 14.01 -3.92 18.43
CA MET A 217 14.70 -4.24 17.19
C MET A 217 16.08 -4.84 17.49
N SER A 218 16.46 -5.87 16.74
CA SER A 218 17.82 -6.43 16.81
C SER A 218 18.81 -5.61 15.99
N GLU A 219 20.11 -5.73 16.30
CA GLU A 219 21.18 -5.07 15.55
C GLU A 219 21.17 -5.46 14.06
N GLU A 220 20.89 -6.73 13.74
CA GLU A 220 20.79 -7.22 12.35
C GLU A 220 19.63 -6.55 11.60
N GLN A 221 18.47 -6.39 12.25
CA GLN A 221 17.34 -5.69 11.66
C GLN A 221 17.63 -4.20 11.46
N LEU A 222 18.21 -3.54 12.45
CA LEU A 222 18.54 -2.11 12.35
C LEU A 222 19.59 -1.84 11.26
N THR A 223 20.70 -2.57 11.29
CA THR A 223 21.79 -2.37 10.32
C THR A 223 21.41 -2.78 8.89
N SER A 224 20.52 -3.76 8.70
CA SER A 224 19.98 -4.08 7.38
C SER A 224 19.03 -3.01 6.85
N LEU A 225 18.19 -2.42 7.73
CA LEU A 225 17.32 -1.31 7.38
C LEU A 225 18.11 -0.05 7.01
N GLU A 226 19.12 0.30 7.81
CA GLU A 226 20.06 1.40 7.52
C GLU A 226 20.74 1.19 6.17
N ALA A 227 21.24 -0.03 5.89
CA ALA A 227 21.90 -0.34 4.62
C ALA A 227 20.97 -0.17 3.42
N GLU A 228 19.70 -0.59 3.53
CA GLU A 228 18.70 -0.41 2.46
C GLU A 228 18.43 1.09 2.20
N ILE A 229 18.30 1.89 3.26
CA ILE A 229 18.09 3.34 3.16
C ILE A 229 19.32 4.02 2.54
N GLN A 230 20.52 3.65 2.96
CA GLN A 230 21.77 4.21 2.42
C GLN A 230 22.03 3.81 0.96
N GLY A 231 21.50 2.66 0.53
CA GLY A 231 21.54 2.22 -0.86
C GLY A 231 20.59 2.98 -1.78
N ALA A 232 19.61 3.71 -1.22
CA ALA A 232 18.59 4.41 -1.97
C ALA A 232 19.03 5.81 -2.45
N ASP A 233 18.36 6.33 -3.48
CA ASP A 233 18.56 7.71 -3.93
C ASP A 233 18.10 8.71 -2.85
N LYS A 234 18.75 9.87 -2.80
CA LYS A 234 18.39 10.93 -1.83
C LYS A 234 16.89 11.28 -1.91
N GLY A 235 16.20 11.31 -0.77
CA GLY A 235 14.76 11.58 -0.69
C GLY A 235 13.89 10.35 -0.96
N LYS A 236 14.48 9.14 -1.02
CA LYS A 236 13.78 7.86 -1.21
C LYS A 236 13.77 6.99 0.04
N GLU A 237 13.93 7.59 1.22
CA GLU A 237 13.98 6.88 2.50
C GLU A 237 12.70 6.06 2.73
N GLN A 238 11.53 6.65 2.44
CA GLN A 238 10.23 5.95 2.53
C GLN A 238 10.13 4.74 1.59
N ASP A 239 10.62 4.88 0.35
CA ASP A 239 10.57 3.79 -0.63
C ASP A 239 11.50 2.64 -0.20
N ALA A 240 12.66 2.95 0.38
CA ALA A 240 13.61 1.98 0.92
C ALA A 240 13.03 1.22 2.12
N VAL A 241 12.43 1.92 3.08
CA VAL A 241 11.73 1.29 4.22
C VAL A 241 10.61 0.37 3.74
N ARG A 242 9.82 0.80 2.75
CA ARG A 242 8.75 -0.03 2.18
C ARG A 242 9.31 -1.28 1.49
N ALA A 243 10.47 -1.19 0.85
CA ALA A 243 11.15 -2.35 0.28
C ALA A 243 11.61 -3.31 1.39
N TRP A 244 12.26 -2.80 2.43
CA TRP A 244 12.72 -3.62 3.56
C TRP A 244 11.57 -4.32 4.30
N LEU A 245 10.44 -3.64 4.54
CA LEU A 245 9.26 -4.23 5.18
C LEU A 245 8.64 -5.39 4.38
N LYS A 246 8.74 -5.37 3.04
CA LYS A 246 8.26 -6.50 2.21
C LYS A 246 9.07 -7.77 2.44
N ASP A 247 10.34 -7.63 2.76
CA ASP A 247 11.24 -8.74 3.08
C ASP A 247 11.14 -9.14 4.58
N GLN A 248 10.38 -8.39 5.38
CA GLN A 248 10.13 -8.60 6.80
C GLN A 248 8.62 -8.63 7.10
N PRO A 249 7.83 -9.55 6.50
CA PRO A 249 6.37 -9.50 6.52
C PRO A 249 5.77 -9.56 7.93
N GLU A 250 6.47 -10.15 8.91
CA GLU A 250 6.01 -10.23 10.30
C GLU A 250 6.27 -8.95 11.10
N ALA A 251 7.13 -8.04 10.62
CA ALA A 251 7.54 -6.85 11.36
C ALA A 251 6.37 -5.89 11.61
N LEU A 252 5.56 -5.66 10.58
CA LEU A 252 4.39 -4.77 10.64
C LEU A 252 3.36 -5.29 11.66
N ASP A 253 3.03 -6.57 11.62
CA ASP A 253 2.03 -7.17 12.51
C ASP A 253 2.56 -7.38 13.94
N THR A 254 3.89 -7.44 14.12
CA THR A 254 4.52 -7.55 15.44
C THR A 254 4.62 -6.19 16.13
N TRP A 255 5.05 -5.15 15.40
CA TRP A 255 5.38 -3.85 15.99
C TRP A 255 4.23 -2.86 15.94
N ALA A 256 3.36 -2.94 14.93
CA ALA A 256 2.12 -2.18 14.86
C ALA A 256 0.94 -3.15 14.63
N PRO A 257 0.68 -4.08 15.57
CA PRO A 257 -0.43 -5.01 15.45
C PRO A 257 -1.72 -4.20 15.37
N VAL A 258 -2.50 -4.38 14.31
CA VAL A 258 -3.88 -3.90 14.30
C VAL A 258 -4.53 -4.44 15.56
N SER A 259 -5.08 -3.56 16.40
CA SER A 259 -5.78 -3.99 17.62
C SER A 259 -6.74 -5.09 17.22
N ALA A 260 -6.41 -6.29 17.69
CA ALA A 260 -7.36 -7.37 17.70
C ALA A 260 -8.47 -6.89 18.62
N ASP A 261 -9.56 -6.39 18.04
CA ASP A 261 -10.84 -6.97 18.42
C ASP A 261 -10.63 -8.48 18.25
N GLY A 262 -10.19 -9.12 19.33
CA GLY A 262 -9.87 -10.55 19.35
C GLY A 262 -11.07 -11.42 19.00
N ASP A 263 -12.23 -10.79 18.84
CA ASP A 263 -13.46 -11.35 18.31
C ASP A 263 -13.45 -11.28 16.76
N LYS A 264 -13.14 -10.15 16.10
CA LYS A 264 -13.08 -10.07 14.62
C LYS A 264 -12.08 -11.03 13.98
N LYS A 265 -10.85 -11.14 14.49
CA LYS A 265 -9.87 -12.10 13.93
C LYS A 265 -10.29 -13.56 14.16
N LYS A 266 -10.97 -13.85 15.28
CA LYS A 266 -11.56 -15.18 15.53
C LYS A 266 -12.76 -15.43 14.64
N ASP A 267 -13.57 -14.41 14.37
CA ASP A 267 -14.74 -14.49 13.51
C ASP A 267 -14.29 -14.69 12.06
N ILE A 268 -13.28 -13.95 11.58
CA ILE A 268 -12.61 -14.18 10.30
C ILE A 268 -12.09 -15.61 10.22
N ALA A 269 -11.34 -16.07 11.23
CA ALA A 269 -10.81 -17.43 11.25
C ALA A 269 -11.93 -18.49 11.24
N ALA A 270 -13.02 -18.27 11.98
CA ALA A 270 -14.18 -19.17 12.04
C ALA A 270 -15.00 -19.16 10.75
N GLU A 271 -15.07 -18.03 10.06
CA GLU A 271 -15.63 -17.92 8.72
C GLU A 271 -14.78 -18.64 7.68
N ALA A 272 -13.46 -18.43 7.72
CA ALA A 272 -12.48 -18.99 6.79
C ALA A 272 -12.36 -20.52 6.84
N GLU A 273 -12.89 -21.19 7.88
CA GLU A 273 -13.05 -22.65 7.89
C GLU A 273 -14.00 -23.13 6.80
N ARG A 274 -14.93 -22.29 6.35
CA ARG A 274 -15.87 -22.56 5.27
C ARG A 274 -15.27 -22.11 3.94
N THR A 275 -15.50 -22.90 2.89
CA THR A 275 -15.20 -22.47 1.52
C THR A 275 -16.41 -21.70 0.99
N MET A 276 -16.18 -20.47 0.56
CA MET A 276 -17.21 -19.62 -0.02
C MET A 276 -17.46 -20.01 -1.48
N GLU A 277 -18.69 -20.40 -1.79
CA GLU A 277 -19.10 -20.78 -3.15
C GLU A 277 -19.57 -19.54 -3.91
N VAL A 278 -18.79 -19.08 -4.88
CA VAL A 278 -19.01 -17.81 -5.56
C VAL A 278 -19.35 -18.03 -7.02
N ALA A 279 -20.48 -17.48 -7.46
CA ALA A 279 -20.84 -17.46 -8.87
C ALA A 279 -20.24 -16.24 -9.56
N TRP A 280 -19.89 -16.38 -10.83
CA TRP A 280 -19.49 -15.26 -11.69
C TRP A 280 -20.00 -15.46 -13.12
N PHE A 281 -20.15 -14.36 -13.84
CA PHE A 281 -20.48 -14.27 -15.26
C PHE A 281 -19.24 -13.93 -16.07
N PRO A 282 -19.12 -14.38 -17.32
CA PRO A 282 -18.00 -14.03 -18.19
C PRO A 282 -18.11 -12.59 -18.74
N TRP A 283 -18.42 -11.64 -17.86
CA TRP A 283 -18.53 -10.21 -18.09
C TRP A 283 -17.42 -9.50 -17.33
N GLU A 284 -16.84 -8.48 -17.92
CA GLU A 284 -15.58 -7.93 -17.47
C GLU A 284 -15.62 -7.31 -16.08
N GLU A 285 -16.70 -6.63 -15.75
CA GLU A 285 -16.93 -6.04 -14.43
C GLU A 285 -17.10 -7.12 -13.35
N ASP A 286 -17.78 -8.24 -13.66
CA ASP A 286 -17.95 -9.36 -12.71
C ASP A 286 -16.63 -10.11 -12.51
N ILE A 287 -15.87 -10.34 -13.60
CA ILE A 287 -14.53 -10.92 -13.51
C ILE A 287 -13.63 -10.03 -12.64
N ALA A 288 -13.66 -8.72 -12.86
CA ALA A 288 -12.87 -7.76 -12.08
C ALA A 288 -13.24 -7.80 -10.59
N ALA A 289 -14.53 -7.67 -10.25
CA ALA A 289 -14.99 -7.70 -8.87
C ALA A 289 -14.73 -9.05 -8.19
N THR A 290 -15.03 -10.16 -8.87
CA THR A 290 -14.87 -11.52 -8.34
C THR A 290 -13.41 -11.84 -8.03
N TYR A 291 -12.48 -11.56 -8.94
CA TYR A 291 -11.07 -11.87 -8.71
C TYR A 291 -10.40 -10.87 -7.77
N LEU A 292 -10.86 -9.62 -7.71
CA LEU A 292 -10.44 -8.67 -6.67
C LEU A 292 -10.82 -9.19 -5.27
N TRP A 293 -12.08 -9.58 -5.07
CA TRP A 293 -12.51 -10.16 -3.80
C TRP A 293 -11.82 -11.48 -3.49
N LYS A 294 -11.52 -12.30 -4.51
CA LYS A 294 -10.72 -13.51 -4.32
C LYS A 294 -9.35 -13.20 -3.71
N HIS A 295 -8.62 -12.26 -4.30
CA HIS A 295 -7.33 -11.87 -3.75
C HIS A 295 -7.46 -11.34 -2.31
N VAL A 296 -8.36 -10.37 -2.09
CA VAL A 296 -8.56 -9.74 -0.77
C VAL A 296 -8.94 -10.76 0.30
N LEU A 297 -9.91 -11.64 0.03
CA LEU A 297 -10.36 -12.62 1.01
C LEU A 297 -9.32 -13.72 1.26
N GLU A 298 -8.56 -14.14 0.26
CA GLU A 298 -7.47 -15.11 0.44
C GLU A 298 -6.32 -14.54 1.28
N GLU A 299 -6.01 -13.24 1.15
CA GLU A 299 -5.08 -12.57 2.08
C GLU A 299 -5.61 -12.53 3.52
N ARG A 300 -6.93 -12.58 3.71
CA ARG A 300 -7.57 -12.73 5.04
C ARG A 300 -7.79 -14.18 5.46
N GLY A 301 -7.31 -15.14 4.69
CA GLY A 301 -7.33 -16.57 5.01
C GLY A 301 -8.58 -17.33 4.56
N TYR A 302 -9.55 -16.68 3.92
CA TYR A 302 -10.72 -17.34 3.35
C TYR A 302 -10.34 -18.20 2.15
N LYS A 303 -11.25 -19.09 1.75
CA LYS A 303 -11.15 -19.85 0.51
C LYS A 303 -12.37 -19.60 -0.34
N MET A 304 -12.16 -19.27 -1.61
CA MET A 304 -13.24 -19.12 -2.59
C MET A 304 -13.19 -20.21 -3.64
N ASN A 305 -14.36 -20.81 -3.91
CA ASN A 305 -14.58 -21.70 -5.03
C ASN A 305 -15.41 -20.96 -6.09
N LEU A 306 -14.74 -20.53 -7.17
CA LEU A 306 -15.36 -19.76 -8.24
C LEU A 306 -16.03 -20.70 -9.26
N ARG A 307 -17.29 -20.42 -9.60
CA ARG A 307 -18.04 -21.17 -10.61
C ARG A 307 -18.71 -20.24 -11.60
N GLN A 308 -18.47 -20.46 -12.88
CA GLN A 308 -19.16 -19.72 -13.93
C GLN A 308 -20.62 -20.19 -14.03
N PHE A 309 -21.56 -19.26 -14.18
CA PHE A 309 -22.98 -19.57 -14.38
C PHE A 309 -23.61 -18.77 -15.53
N GLU A 310 -24.80 -19.19 -15.93
CA GLU A 310 -25.78 -18.33 -16.61
C GLU A 310 -26.70 -17.66 -15.56
N VAL A 311 -27.26 -16.49 -15.86
CA VAL A 311 -28.02 -15.65 -14.90
C VAL A 311 -29.16 -16.41 -14.21
N GLY A 312 -30.07 -17.03 -14.98
CA GLY A 312 -31.20 -17.76 -14.41
C GLY A 312 -30.80 -18.94 -13.52
N PRO A 313 -29.94 -19.85 -14.01
CA PRO A 313 -29.37 -20.93 -13.20
C PRO A 313 -28.61 -20.45 -11.96
N MET A 314 -27.88 -19.32 -12.03
CA MET A 314 -27.20 -18.70 -10.88
C MET A 314 -28.20 -18.39 -9.77
N TYR A 315 -29.23 -17.58 -10.07
CA TYR A 315 -30.24 -17.20 -9.08
C TYR A 315 -30.96 -18.41 -8.48
N ALA A 316 -31.26 -19.41 -9.31
CA ALA A 316 -31.88 -20.64 -8.84
C ALA A 316 -30.96 -21.48 -7.94
N ALA A 317 -29.66 -21.52 -8.22
CA ALA A 317 -28.66 -22.23 -7.41
C ALA A 317 -28.44 -21.51 -6.07
N MET A 318 -28.30 -20.18 -6.11
CA MET A 318 -28.14 -19.33 -4.94
C MET A 318 -29.37 -19.42 -4.01
N SER A 319 -30.59 -19.39 -4.57
CA SER A 319 -31.82 -19.54 -3.77
C SER A 319 -31.96 -20.91 -3.09
N ARG A 320 -31.15 -21.90 -3.47
CA ARG A 320 -31.10 -23.23 -2.83
C ARG A 320 -29.89 -23.40 -1.91
N GLY A 321 -29.11 -22.34 -1.68
CA GLY A 321 -27.86 -22.38 -0.92
C GLY A 321 -26.74 -23.19 -1.59
N GLN A 322 -26.78 -23.36 -2.92
CA GLN A 322 -25.69 -24.02 -3.67
C GLN A 322 -24.56 -23.05 -4.03
N ILE A 323 -24.85 -21.76 -3.97
CA ILE A 323 -23.95 -20.63 -4.18
C ILE A 323 -24.21 -19.66 -3.03
N ASP A 324 -23.14 -19.16 -2.44
CA ASP A 324 -23.17 -18.25 -1.29
C ASP A 324 -23.42 -16.80 -1.75
N VAL A 325 -22.65 -16.32 -2.74
CA VAL A 325 -22.64 -14.91 -3.16
C VAL A 325 -22.31 -14.75 -4.65
N GLN A 326 -22.77 -13.64 -5.24
CA GLN A 326 -22.38 -13.15 -6.56
C GLN A 326 -22.32 -11.62 -6.52
N PHE A 327 -21.33 -11.02 -7.19
CA PHE A 327 -21.03 -9.60 -7.07
C PHE A 327 -21.72 -8.72 -8.12
N ASP A 328 -22.12 -9.26 -9.26
CA ASP A 328 -22.59 -8.48 -10.41
C ASP A 328 -24.08 -8.69 -10.73
N ALA A 329 -24.96 -8.41 -9.77
CA ALA A 329 -26.41 -8.38 -10.03
C ALA A 329 -26.82 -7.00 -10.58
N TRP A 330 -27.38 -6.98 -11.79
CA TRP A 330 -27.86 -5.77 -12.44
C TRP A 330 -29.30 -5.45 -12.02
N LEU A 331 -29.42 -4.60 -10.99
CA LEU A 331 -30.69 -4.28 -10.33
C LEU A 331 -30.92 -2.75 -10.24
N PRO A 332 -32.19 -2.28 -10.25
CA PRO A 332 -33.43 -3.05 -10.07
C PRO A 332 -34.17 -3.44 -11.37
N ASN A 333 -33.61 -3.18 -12.55
CA ASN A 333 -34.31 -3.26 -13.83
C ASN A 333 -33.96 -4.51 -14.63
N THR A 334 -32.69 -4.71 -15.00
CA THR A 334 -32.31 -5.77 -15.96
C THR A 334 -32.67 -7.14 -15.41
N GLN A 335 -32.21 -7.48 -14.21
CA GLN A 335 -32.44 -8.81 -13.61
C GLN A 335 -33.68 -8.88 -12.72
N LYS A 336 -34.60 -7.90 -12.83
CA LYS A 336 -35.80 -7.78 -11.97
C LYS A 336 -36.62 -9.06 -11.89
N LYS A 337 -36.79 -9.76 -13.02
CA LYS A 337 -37.61 -10.99 -13.08
C LYS A 337 -37.07 -12.10 -12.18
N TYR A 338 -35.75 -12.17 -12.00
CA TYR A 338 -35.11 -13.16 -11.13
C TYR A 338 -35.12 -12.70 -9.69
N TRP A 339 -34.81 -11.42 -9.45
CA TRP A 339 -34.95 -10.82 -8.12
C TRP A 339 -36.36 -11.01 -7.57
N ASP A 340 -37.39 -10.60 -8.31
CA ASP A 340 -38.80 -10.76 -7.89
C ASP A 340 -39.17 -12.20 -7.54
N LYS A 341 -38.57 -13.17 -8.24
CA LYS A 341 -38.84 -14.60 -8.06
C LYS A 341 -38.12 -15.21 -6.86
N TYR A 342 -36.92 -14.73 -6.53
CA TYR A 342 -36.02 -15.37 -5.58
C TYR A 342 -35.68 -14.52 -4.35
N GLN A 343 -36.02 -13.23 -4.30
CA GLN A 343 -35.62 -12.29 -3.24
C GLN A 343 -35.94 -12.75 -1.82
N ASP A 344 -36.98 -13.56 -1.61
CA ASP A 344 -37.33 -14.10 -0.28
C ASP A 344 -36.27 -15.07 0.26
N GLU A 345 -35.43 -15.64 -0.62
CA GLU A 345 -34.33 -16.55 -0.29
C GLU A 345 -32.96 -15.89 -0.38
N LEU A 346 -32.91 -14.59 -0.71
CA LEU A 346 -31.69 -13.85 -0.99
C LEU A 346 -31.57 -12.62 -0.09
N VAL A 347 -30.37 -12.07 -0.01
CA VAL A 347 -30.08 -10.79 0.63
C VAL A 347 -29.30 -9.91 -0.34
N ASP A 348 -29.71 -8.65 -0.41
CA ASP A 348 -28.97 -7.60 -1.11
C ASP A 348 -27.96 -7.00 -0.13
N LEU A 349 -26.68 -7.19 -0.42
CA LEU A 349 -25.59 -6.64 0.40
C LEU A 349 -25.23 -5.22 -0.02
N GLY A 350 -25.84 -4.66 -1.07
CA GLY A 350 -25.62 -3.29 -1.50
C GLY A 350 -25.10 -3.20 -2.92
N ASP A 351 -25.24 -2.01 -3.51
CA ASP A 351 -24.55 -1.70 -4.75
C ASP A 351 -23.08 -1.36 -4.52
N TRP A 352 -22.20 -1.67 -5.46
CA TRP A 352 -20.80 -1.27 -5.41
C TRP A 352 -20.39 -0.38 -6.59
N TYR A 353 -21.18 -0.37 -7.67
CA TYR A 353 -20.97 0.49 -8.82
C TYR A 353 -22.30 0.94 -9.45
N GLY A 354 -22.29 2.13 -10.05
CA GLY A 354 -23.36 2.63 -10.90
C GLY A 354 -23.54 4.15 -10.80
N PRO A 355 -24.33 4.75 -11.69
CA PRO A 355 -25.29 4.08 -12.58
C PRO A 355 -24.64 3.35 -13.76
N THR A 356 -25.28 2.29 -14.22
CA THR A 356 -24.92 1.55 -15.44
C THR A 356 -25.86 1.87 -16.60
N SER A 357 -25.48 1.48 -17.81
CA SER A 357 -26.36 1.57 -18.97
C SER A 357 -26.12 0.43 -19.94
N LEU A 358 -27.20 0.00 -20.62
CA LEU A 358 -27.18 -0.97 -21.71
C LEU A 358 -27.26 -0.21 -23.03
N GLU A 359 -26.41 -0.54 -23.99
CA GLU A 359 -26.32 0.18 -25.26
C GLU A 359 -26.18 -0.74 -26.48
N LEU A 360 -26.55 -0.22 -27.65
CA LEU A 360 -25.89 -0.62 -28.88
C LEU A 360 -24.74 0.35 -29.16
N ALA A 361 -23.58 -0.20 -29.50
CA ALA A 361 -22.41 0.56 -29.86
C ALA A 361 -22.03 0.31 -31.32
N VAL A 362 -21.59 1.38 -31.99
CA VAL A 362 -20.98 1.32 -33.33
C VAL A 362 -19.64 2.04 -33.32
N PRO A 363 -18.66 1.66 -34.14
CA PRO A 363 -17.42 2.40 -34.25
C PRO A 363 -17.61 3.85 -34.70
N ASP A 364 -16.78 4.77 -34.20
CA ASP A 364 -16.89 6.22 -34.46
C ASP A 364 -16.76 6.63 -35.94
N TYR A 365 -16.14 5.77 -36.74
CA TYR A 365 -16.01 5.95 -38.18
C TYR A 365 -17.33 5.72 -38.94
N VAL A 366 -18.36 5.16 -38.29
CA VAL A 366 -19.73 5.09 -38.79
C VAL A 366 -20.47 6.39 -38.42
N LYS A 367 -20.13 7.48 -39.13
CA LYS A 367 -20.46 8.86 -38.73
C LYS A 367 -21.95 9.22 -38.75
N ASP A 368 -22.75 8.46 -39.50
CA ASP A 368 -24.14 8.73 -39.81
C ASP A 368 -25.12 8.01 -38.87
N VAL A 369 -24.62 7.26 -37.88
CA VAL A 369 -25.43 6.53 -36.88
C VAL A 369 -25.07 7.03 -35.49
N LYS A 370 -25.98 7.75 -34.84
CA LYS A 370 -25.79 8.30 -33.47
C LYS A 370 -26.88 7.90 -32.50
N SER A 371 -28.03 7.47 -33.01
CA SER A 371 -29.15 6.97 -32.23
C SER A 371 -29.62 5.61 -32.74
N LEU A 372 -30.36 4.88 -31.92
CA LEU A 372 -31.02 3.63 -32.35
C LEU A 372 -31.98 3.86 -33.52
N ALA A 373 -32.55 5.06 -33.67
CA ALA A 373 -33.41 5.41 -34.80
C ALA A 373 -32.63 5.50 -36.12
N ASP A 374 -31.35 5.89 -36.07
CA ASP A 374 -30.51 6.05 -37.25
C ASP A 374 -30.09 4.71 -37.88
N LEU A 375 -30.29 3.59 -37.19
CA LEU A 375 -30.06 2.25 -37.74
C LEU A 375 -31.09 1.88 -38.83
N LYS A 376 -32.26 2.52 -38.82
CA LYS A 376 -33.34 2.22 -39.78
C LYS A 376 -32.95 2.61 -41.20
N GLY A 377 -33.22 1.73 -42.16
CA GLY A 377 -32.80 1.86 -43.55
C GLY A 377 -31.33 1.54 -43.80
N LYS A 378 -30.61 1.01 -42.81
CA LYS A 378 -29.17 0.72 -42.90
C LYS A 378 -28.82 -0.76 -42.70
N GLY A 379 -29.81 -1.66 -42.72
CA GLY A 379 -29.57 -3.10 -42.57
C GLY A 379 -28.41 -3.62 -43.43
N GLU A 380 -28.39 -3.30 -44.73
CA GLU A 380 -27.30 -3.72 -45.64
C GLU A 380 -25.91 -3.24 -45.23
N GLN A 381 -25.78 -2.05 -44.61
CA GLN A 381 -24.51 -1.51 -44.15
C GLN A 381 -23.89 -2.34 -43.01
N PHE A 382 -24.73 -3.00 -42.22
CA PHE A 382 -24.35 -3.81 -41.07
C PHE A 382 -24.59 -5.31 -41.30
N ASP A 383 -24.63 -5.74 -42.57
CA ASP A 383 -24.91 -7.13 -42.98
C ASP A 383 -26.22 -7.71 -42.42
N GLY A 384 -27.18 -6.84 -42.12
CA GLY A 384 -28.47 -7.16 -41.51
C GLY A 384 -28.33 -7.77 -40.10
N ARG A 385 -27.28 -7.42 -39.36
CA ARG A 385 -26.95 -8.05 -38.08
C ARG A 385 -26.69 -7.04 -36.97
N ILE A 386 -27.14 -7.41 -35.77
CA ILE A 386 -26.67 -6.83 -34.51
C ILE A 386 -26.01 -7.98 -33.74
N VAL A 387 -24.74 -7.83 -33.38
CA VAL A 387 -23.99 -8.86 -32.67
C VAL A 387 -24.27 -8.72 -31.18
N GLY A 388 -24.95 -9.70 -30.62
CA GLY A 388 -25.29 -9.75 -29.20
C GLY A 388 -24.27 -10.50 -28.37
N ILE A 389 -24.64 -10.75 -27.11
CA ILE A 389 -23.88 -11.52 -26.12
C ILE A 389 -24.54 -12.88 -25.86
N GLU A 390 -24.38 -13.44 -24.66
CA GLU A 390 -24.95 -14.74 -24.28
C GLU A 390 -26.48 -14.78 -24.46
N ALA A 391 -26.94 -15.85 -25.10
CA ALA A 391 -28.36 -16.15 -25.20
C ALA A 391 -28.98 -16.36 -23.80
N GLY A 392 -30.23 -15.94 -23.63
CA GLY A 392 -30.97 -16.13 -22.37
C GLY A 392 -30.71 -15.09 -21.29
N THR A 393 -29.86 -14.09 -21.54
CA THR A 393 -29.72 -12.91 -20.68
C THR A 393 -30.89 -11.94 -20.88
N GLU A 394 -31.24 -11.18 -19.83
CA GLU A 394 -32.33 -10.21 -19.88
C GLU A 394 -32.03 -9.09 -20.87
N THR A 395 -30.77 -8.71 -20.97
CA THR A 395 -30.25 -7.79 -21.97
C THR A 395 -30.61 -8.23 -23.39
N MET A 396 -30.40 -9.51 -23.71
CA MET A 396 -30.73 -10.05 -25.03
C MET A 396 -32.25 -10.18 -25.25
N ASP A 397 -33.01 -10.50 -24.20
CA ASP A 397 -34.47 -10.48 -24.26
C ASP A 397 -35.02 -9.07 -24.52
N ILE A 398 -34.48 -8.05 -23.84
CA ILE A 398 -34.82 -6.63 -24.02
C ILE A 398 -34.47 -6.20 -25.44
N LEU A 399 -33.26 -6.53 -25.92
CA LEU A 399 -32.80 -6.15 -27.24
C LEU A 399 -33.72 -6.73 -28.34
N LYS A 400 -34.01 -8.03 -28.28
CA LYS A 400 -34.80 -8.75 -29.30
C LYS A 400 -36.27 -8.41 -29.26
N ASN A 401 -36.86 -8.31 -28.07
CA ASN A 401 -38.32 -8.25 -27.93
C ASN A 401 -38.85 -6.83 -27.71
N LYS A 402 -37.98 -5.89 -27.32
CA LYS A 402 -38.37 -4.51 -27.01
C LYS A 402 -37.65 -3.49 -27.87
N VAL A 403 -36.32 -3.47 -27.87
CA VAL A 403 -35.52 -2.43 -28.53
C VAL A 403 -35.61 -2.51 -30.05
N VAL A 404 -35.24 -3.65 -30.64
CA VAL A 404 -35.27 -3.85 -32.11
C VAL A 404 -36.68 -3.64 -32.68
N PRO A 405 -37.75 -4.24 -32.13
CA PRO A 405 -39.11 -3.97 -32.59
C PRO A 405 -39.55 -2.53 -32.34
N GLY A 406 -39.21 -1.95 -31.18
CA GLY A 406 -39.64 -0.62 -30.81
C GLY A 406 -39.04 0.49 -31.67
N TYR A 407 -37.89 0.26 -32.31
CA TYR A 407 -37.31 1.13 -33.33
C TYR A 407 -37.69 0.75 -34.77
N GLY A 408 -38.46 -0.34 -34.94
CA GLY A 408 -38.89 -0.83 -36.24
C GLY A 408 -37.72 -1.37 -37.08
N LEU A 409 -36.77 -2.05 -36.42
CA LEU A 409 -35.57 -2.62 -37.00
C LEU A 409 -35.72 -4.11 -37.34
N SER A 410 -36.84 -4.73 -36.95
CA SER A 410 -37.06 -6.19 -37.07
C SER A 410 -36.98 -6.75 -38.49
N ASP A 411 -37.33 -5.96 -39.50
CA ASP A 411 -37.31 -6.39 -40.90
C ASP A 411 -35.90 -6.27 -41.52
N GLU A 412 -35.01 -5.51 -40.89
CA GLU A 412 -33.68 -5.18 -41.42
C GLU A 412 -32.53 -5.85 -40.66
N TYR A 413 -32.73 -6.14 -39.36
CA TYR A 413 -31.70 -6.65 -38.48
C TYR A 413 -32.13 -7.94 -37.78
N LYS A 414 -31.26 -8.94 -37.89
CA LYS A 414 -31.27 -10.11 -37.04
C LYS A 414 -30.30 -9.90 -35.88
N VAL A 415 -30.81 -9.96 -34.65
CA VAL A 415 -29.95 -10.06 -33.46
C VAL A 415 -29.33 -11.45 -33.44
N VAL A 416 -28.00 -11.51 -33.43
CA VAL A 416 -27.22 -12.75 -33.42
C VAL A 416 -26.74 -13.00 -32.01
N ASP A 417 -27.15 -14.14 -31.44
CA ASP A 417 -26.62 -14.61 -30.15
C ASP A 417 -25.15 -15.04 -30.31
N SER A 418 -24.34 -14.71 -29.31
CA SER A 418 -22.92 -15.00 -29.25
C SER A 418 -22.53 -15.28 -27.79
N SER A 419 -21.31 -14.93 -27.42
CA SER A 419 -20.87 -14.66 -26.06
C SER A 419 -20.19 -13.30 -26.01
N THR A 420 -19.99 -12.71 -24.84
CA THR A 420 -19.22 -11.47 -24.67
C THR A 420 -17.83 -11.56 -25.32
N PRO A 421 -17.02 -12.61 -25.07
CA PRO A 421 -15.76 -12.81 -25.80
C PRO A 421 -15.94 -12.92 -27.32
N GLY A 422 -17.01 -13.57 -27.78
CA GLY A 422 -17.33 -13.72 -29.20
C GLY A 422 -17.68 -12.38 -29.86
N MET A 423 -18.52 -11.58 -29.21
CA MET A 423 -18.91 -10.24 -29.61
C MET A 423 -17.68 -9.33 -29.73
N LEU A 424 -16.83 -9.31 -28.70
CA LEU A 424 -15.61 -8.50 -28.69
C LEU A 424 -14.61 -8.93 -29.76
N ALA A 425 -14.54 -10.24 -30.06
CA ALA A 425 -13.73 -10.74 -31.16
C ALA A 425 -14.28 -10.27 -32.53
N GLU A 426 -15.60 -10.20 -32.71
CA GLU A 426 -16.20 -9.64 -33.93
C GLU A 426 -15.92 -8.14 -34.04
N LEU A 427 -16.13 -7.40 -32.94
CA LEU A 427 -15.85 -5.96 -32.85
C LEU A 427 -14.39 -5.67 -33.22
N LYS A 428 -13.44 -6.39 -32.61
CA LYS A 428 -12.01 -6.24 -32.90
C LYS A 428 -11.70 -6.46 -34.39
N ARG A 429 -12.27 -7.50 -35.01
CA ARG A 429 -12.07 -7.81 -36.44
C ARG A 429 -12.64 -6.70 -37.33
N ALA A 430 -13.88 -6.28 -37.08
CA ALA A 430 -14.51 -5.22 -37.85
C ALA A 430 -13.78 -3.88 -37.68
N TYR A 431 -13.39 -3.54 -36.44
CA TYR A 431 -12.64 -2.33 -36.12
C TYR A 431 -11.29 -2.24 -36.83
N ALA A 432 -10.55 -3.35 -36.87
CA ALA A 432 -9.27 -3.43 -37.58
C ALA A 432 -9.43 -3.22 -39.10
N LYS A 433 -10.55 -3.67 -39.68
CA LYS A 433 -10.86 -3.53 -41.11
C LYS A 433 -11.63 -2.26 -41.48
N LYS A 434 -12.06 -1.47 -40.49
CA LYS A 434 -12.97 -0.34 -40.67
C LYS A 434 -14.32 -0.74 -41.30
N GLU A 435 -14.80 -1.94 -40.98
CA GLU A 435 -16.11 -2.44 -41.41
C GLU A 435 -17.20 -1.99 -40.40
N PRO A 436 -18.38 -1.51 -40.85
CA PRO A 436 -19.46 -1.19 -39.93
C PRO A 436 -19.90 -2.42 -39.14
N ILE A 437 -20.10 -2.25 -37.83
CA ILE A 437 -20.64 -3.27 -36.93
C ILE A 437 -21.50 -2.60 -35.87
N ALA A 438 -22.63 -3.22 -35.54
CA ALA A 438 -23.45 -2.86 -34.39
C ALA A 438 -23.37 -4.00 -33.37
N VAL A 439 -22.93 -3.68 -32.16
CA VAL A 439 -22.75 -4.65 -31.07
C VAL A 439 -23.55 -4.27 -29.85
N MET A 440 -24.04 -5.26 -29.11
CA MET A 440 -24.55 -5.08 -27.76
C MET A 440 -23.38 -4.80 -26.81
N LEU A 441 -23.46 -3.73 -26.02
CA LEU A 441 -22.43 -3.33 -25.05
C LEU A 441 -23.09 -2.64 -23.83
N TRP A 442 -22.31 -2.31 -22.82
CA TRP A 442 -22.79 -1.67 -21.60
C TRP A 442 -21.74 -0.76 -20.96
N THR A 443 -22.17 0.09 -20.03
CA THR A 443 -21.28 0.92 -19.21
C THR A 443 -21.40 0.50 -17.75
N PRO A 444 -20.29 0.26 -17.04
CA PRO A 444 -18.88 0.43 -17.46
C PRO A 444 -18.41 -0.70 -18.37
N HIS A 445 -17.45 -0.41 -19.27
CA HIS A 445 -16.76 -1.45 -20.05
C HIS A 445 -15.49 -0.88 -20.69
N TRP A 446 -14.36 -1.57 -20.51
CA TRP A 446 -13.05 -1.22 -21.07
C TRP A 446 -13.03 -0.95 -22.60
N ALA A 447 -13.95 -1.56 -23.37
CA ALA A 447 -13.99 -1.45 -24.81
C ALA A 447 -14.16 0.00 -25.30
N TYR A 448 -14.78 0.88 -24.50
CA TYR A 448 -14.91 2.30 -24.81
C TYR A 448 -13.59 3.08 -24.71
N ASN A 449 -12.63 2.58 -23.93
CA ASN A 449 -11.30 3.17 -23.82
C ASN A 449 -10.36 2.67 -24.93
N GLU A 450 -10.46 1.39 -25.30
CA GLU A 450 -9.64 0.80 -26.37
C GLU A 450 -10.14 1.22 -27.77
N TYR A 451 -11.45 1.17 -27.97
CA TYR A 451 -12.08 1.46 -29.26
C TYR A 451 -12.84 2.78 -29.18
N LYS A 452 -12.64 3.63 -30.19
CA LYS A 452 -13.51 4.80 -30.36
C LYS A 452 -14.88 4.33 -30.84
N LEU A 453 -15.82 4.22 -29.91
CA LEU A 453 -17.19 3.77 -30.16
C LEU A 453 -18.18 4.90 -29.85
N ASN A 454 -19.24 4.99 -30.66
CA ASN A 454 -20.42 5.78 -30.38
C ASN A 454 -21.44 4.91 -29.64
N LYS A 455 -21.81 5.32 -28.43
CA LYS A 455 -22.99 4.80 -27.73
C LYS A 455 -24.23 5.34 -28.44
N LEU A 456 -25.07 4.46 -28.98
CA LEU A 456 -26.26 4.91 -29.70
C LEU A 456 -27.32 5.41 -28.72
N GLU A 457 -27.77 6.64 -28.94
CA GLU A 457 -28.83 7.25 -28.14
C GLU A 457 -30.13 6.43 -28.23
N ASP A 458 -30.72 6.13 -27.06
CA ASP A 458 -32.04 5.52 -26.90
C ASP A 458 -33.06 6.55 -26.38
N PRO A 459 -33.54 7.48 -27.22
CA PRO A 459 -34.51 8.49 -26.79
C PRO A 459 -35.84 7.90 -26.32
N LYS A 460 -36.15 6.64 -26.66
CA LYS A 460 -37.36 5.96 -26.19
C LYS A 460 -37.16 5.24 -24.86
N LYS A 461 -35.91 5.20 -24.34
CA LYS A 461 -35.53 4.47 -23.11
C LYS A 461 -36.02 3.01 -23.12
N LEU A 462 -35.93 2.35 -24.27
CA LEU A 462 -36.34 0.95 -24.40
C LEU A 462 -35.40 0.00 -23.66
N PHE A 463 -34.11 0.32 -23.54
CA PHE A 463 -33.18 -0.40 -22.68
C PHE A 463 -33.47 -0.21 -21.18
N GLY A 464 -34.06 0.93 -20.78
CA GLY A 464 -34.42 1.23 -19.39
C GLY A 464 -33.75 2.50 -18.87
N GLU A 465 -33.78 2.69 -17.55
CA GLU A 465 -33.21 3.87 -16.87
C GLU A 465 -31.86 3.60 -16.18
N GLY A 466 -31.21 2.49 -16.54
CA GLY A 466 -29.93 2.06 -15.97
C GLY A 466 -30.09 1.23 -14.69
N ASP A 467 -29.03 0.51 -14.32
CA ASP A 467 -28.98 -0.30 -13.10
C ASP A 467 -27.86 0.17 -12.17
N ARG A 468 -27.71 -0.55 -11.07
CA ARG A 468 -26.52 -0.56 -10.23
C ARG A 468 -26.03 -2.00 -10.15
N LEU A 469 -24.71 -2.17 -10.10
CA LEU A 469 -24.10 -3.48 -9.87
C LEU A 469 -24.16 -3.77 -8.38
N ARG A 470 -24.79 -4.87 -8.00
CA ARG A 470 -25.09 -5.22 -6.62
C ARG A 470 -24.54 -6.57 -6.22
N THR A 471 -24.03 -6.64 -5.00
CA THR A 471 -23.67 -7.90 -4.37
C THR A 471 -24.94 -8.56 -3.82
N VAL A 472 -25.26 -9.75 -4.33
CA VAL A 472 -26.40 -10.55 -3.88
C VAL A 472 -25.92 -11.87 -3.32
N ALA A 473 -26.53 -12.31 -2.22
CA ALA A 473 -26.13 -13.53 -1.53
C ALA A 473 -27.35 -14.35 -1.13
N HIS A 474 -27.15 -15.63 -0.83
CA HIS A 474 -28.18 -16.44 -0.18
C HIS A 474 -28.51 -15.86 1.21
N LYS A 475 -29.75 -15.97 1.68
CA LYS A 475 -30.18 -15.37 2.95
C LYS A 475 -29.37 -15.80 4.19
N SER A 476 -28.77 -17.00 4.16
CA SER A 476 -27.91 -17.46 5.26
C SER A 476 -26.50 -16.86 5.23
N PHE A 477 -26.14 -16.09 4.19
CA PHE A 477 -24.79 -15.57 4.01
C PHE A 477 -24.38 -14.66 5.17
N THR A 478 -25.26 -13.75 5.61
CA THR A 478 -24.93 -12.82 6.71
C THR A 478 -24.77 -13.50 8.07
N GLU A 479 -25.33 -14.70 8.23
CA GLU A 479 -25.11 -15.52 9.42
C GLU A 479 -23.83 -16.37 9.30
N ASN A 480 -23.55 -16.88 8.11
CA ASN A 480 -22.38 -17.72 7.83
C ASN A 480 -21.08 -16.90 7.68
N TYR A 481 -21.18 -15.64 7.25
CA TYR A 481 -20.07 -14.76 6.96
C TYR A 481 -20.37 -13.31 7.40
N PRO A 482 -20.65 -13.06 8.69
CA PRO A 482 -20.99 -11.73 9.19
C PRO A 482 -19.92 -10.68 8.89
N VAL A 483 -18.63 -10.99 9.03
CA VAL A 483 -17.52 -10.07 8.75
C VAL A 483 -17.42 -9.78 7.26
N ALA A 484 -17.39 -10.81 6.40
CA ALA A 484 -17.35 -10.57 4.95
C ALA A 484 -18.61 -9.84 4.43
N SER A 485 -19.75 -10.02 5.09
CA SER A 485 -20.98 -9.30 4.76
C SER A 485 -20.85 -7.79 4.99
N ASP A 486 -20.17 -7.37 6.07
CA ASP A 486 -19.92 -5.96 6.34
C ASP A 486 -18.97 -5.37 5.29
N TRP A 487 -17.89 -6.07 4.96
CA TRP A 487 -16.97 -5.66 3.89
C TRP A 487 -17.68 -5.51 2.54
N PHE A 488 -18.57 -6.44 2.18
CA PHE A 488 -19.32 -6.37 0.93
C PHE A 488 -20.35 -5.23 0.91
N ARG A 489 -20.87 -4.80 2.07
CA ARG A 489 -21.78 -3.64 2.18
C ARG A 489 -21.07 -2.32 1.92
N ASP A 490 -19.82 -2.23 2.34
CA ASP A 490 -18.99 -1.04 2.18
C ASP A 490 -18.23 -1.02 0.84
N PHE A 491 -18.30 -2.12 0.07
CA PHE A 491 -17.65 -2.25 -1.22
C PHE A 491 -18.07 -1.14 -2.20
N LYS A 492 -17.09 -0.41 -2.73
CA LYS A 492 -17.25 0.54 -3.83
C LYS A 492 -16.03 0.50 -4.74
N LEU A 493 -16.25 0.64 -6.04
CA LEU A 493 -15.21 1.00 -7.00
C LEU A 493 -15.60 2.28 -7.74
N SER A 494 -14.63 3.16 -7.91
CA SER A 494 -14.76 4.27 -8.87
C SER A 494 -14.63 3.76 -10.30
N GLU A 495 -15.12 4.56 -11.26
CA GLU A 495 -14.96 4.28 -12.70
C GLU A 495 -13.49 4.11 -13.10
N GLU A 496 -12.60 4.94 -12.54
CA GLU A 496 -11.15 4.84 -12.80
C GLU A 496 -10.57 3.53 -12.26
N GLN A 497 -10.94 3.13 -11.05
CA GLN A 497 -10.45 1.88 -10.46
C GLN A 497 -10.94 0.67 -11.26
N LEU A 498 -12.25 0.60 -11.55
CA LEU A 498 -12.84 -0.50 -12.30
C LEU A 498 -12.23 -0.60 -13.70
N ALA A 499 -12.17 0.52 -14.44
CA ALA A 499 -11.57 0.54 -15.77
C ALA A 499 -10.08 0.18 -15.74
N GLY A 500 -9.34 0.64 -14.73
CA GLY A 500 -7.94 0.30 -14.54
C GLY A 500 -7.72 -1.20 -14.33
N LEU A 501 -8.57 -1.83 -13.53
CA LEU A 501 -8.52 -3.25 -13.25
C LEU A 501 -8.91 -4.09 -14.47
N GLU A 502 -10.03 -3.77 -15.13
CA GLU A 502 -10.47 -4.43 -16.37
C GLU A 502 -9.38 -4.38 -17.45
N ASN A 503 -8.70 -3.23 -17.59
CA ASN A 503 -7.61 -3.07 -18.55
C ASN A 503 -6.41 -3.97 -18.25
N GLU A 504 -6.02 -4.11 -16.98
CA GLU A 504 -4.90 -4.99 -16.59
C GLU A 504 -5.25 -6.47 -16.81
N ILE A 505 -6.50 -6.87 -16.50
CA ILE A 505 -7.04 -8.21 -16.77
C ILE A 505 -6.99 -8.49 -18.27
N GLN A 506 -7.52 -7.58 -19.08
CA GLN A 506 -7.56 -7.76 -20.52
C GLN A 506 -6.17 -7.82 -21.15
N LYS A 507 -5.25 -6.96 -20.69
CA LYS A 507 -3.86 -6.94 -21.19
C LYS A 507 -3.14 -8.27 -20.98
N ARG A 508 -3.42 -8.96 -19.87
CA ARG A 508 -2.80 -10.26 -19.55
C ARG A 508 -3.50 -11.42 -20.25
N GLY A 509 -4.79 -11.28 -20.48
CA GLY A 509 -5.63 -12.23 -21.20
C GLY A 509 -6.22 -13.31 -20.29
N THR A 510 -7.16 -14.06 -20.87
CA THR A 510 -7.94 -15.10 -20.19
C THR A 510 -7.07 -16.16 -19.49
N GLY A 511 -7.46 -16.53 -18.28
CA GLY A 511 -6.75 -17.50 -17.43
C GLY A 511 -5.59 -16.90 -16.64
N LYS A 512 -5.48 -15.57 -16.60
CA LYS A 512 -4.46 -14.83 -15.83
C LYS A 512 -5.06 -13.73 -14.96
N GLU A 513 -6.33 -13.89 -14.58
CA GLU A 513 -7.11 -12.92 -13.83
C GLU A 513 -6.46 -12.64 -12.47
N GLU A 514 -6.05 -13.66 -11.71
CA GLU A 514 -5.32 -13.50 -10.44
C GLU A 514 -4.02 -12.70 -10.62
N GLN A 515 -3.21 -13.07 -11.61
CA GLN A 515 -1.96 -12.35 -11.91
C GLN A 515 -2.19 -10.90 -12.33
N ALA A 516 -3.36 -10.59 -12.89
CA ALA A 516 -3.76 -9.25 -13.26
C ALA A 516 -4.15 -8.43 -12.04
N VAL A 517 -4.98 -9.01 -11.16
CA VAL A 517 -5.35 -8.41 -9.88
C VAL A 517 -4.10 -8.15 -9.04
N ASP A 518 -3.19 -9.12 -8.89
CA ASP A 518 -1.92 -8.94 -8.16
C ASP A 518 -1.10 -7.76 -8.71
N ALA A 519 -1.02 -7.64 -10.04
CA ALA A 519 -0.26 -6.58 -10.68
C ALA A 519 -0.92 -5.21 -10.58
N TRP A 520 -2.26 -5.19 -10.54
CA TRP A 520 -3.04 -3.98 -10.33
C TRP A 520 -2.96 -3.53 -8.88
N LEU A 521 -3.17 -4.41 -7.90
CA LEU A 521 -3.04 -4.14 -6.47
C LEU A 521 -1.63 -3.73 -6.05
N LYS A 522 -0.57 -4.17 -6.73
CA LYS A 522 0.79 -3.63 -6.51
C LYS A 522 0.89 -2.11 -6.73
N LYS A 523 -0.01 -1.53 -7.52
CA LYS A 523 -0.11 -0.08 -7.74
C LYS A 523 -1.15 0.60 -6.85
N HIS A 524 -1.97 -0.19 -6.14
CA HIS A 524 -3.05 0.22 -5.25
C HIS A 524 -3.02 -0.61 -3.94
N PRO A 525 -1.88 -0.71 -3.24
CA PRO A 525 -1.71 -1.63 -2.12
C PRO A 525 -2.65 -1.32 -0.94
N GLU A 526 -3.05 -0.06 -0.78
CA GLU A 526 -4.01 0.40 0.24
C GLU A 526 -5.38 -0.27 0.12
N LEU A 527 -5.76 -0.68 -1.09
CA LEU A 527 -7.13 -1.11 -1.37
C LEU A 527 -7.51 -2.41 -0.66
N VAL A 528 -6.54 -3.29 -0.38
CA VAL A 528 -6.81 -4.54 0.36
C VAL A 528 -7.29 -4.22 1.78
N ASP A 529 -6.58 -3.34 2.48
CA ASP A 529 -6.91 -2.94 3.85
C ASP A 529 -8.16 -2.07 3.90
N GLU A 530 -8.41 -1.25 2.86
CA GLU A 530 -9.66 -0.49 2.73
C GLU A 530 -10.89 -1.40 2.51
N LEU A 531 -10.76 -2.44 1.69
CA LEU A 531 -11.86 -3.35 1.37
C LEU A 531 -12.14 -4.36 2.48
N ALA A 532 -11.10 -4.87 3.14
CA ALA A 532 -11.22 -5.86 4.20
C ALA A 532 -10.36 -5.45 5.41
N PRO A 533 -10.77 -4.41 6.16
CA PRO A 533 -10.10 -4.01 7.38
C PRO A 533 -10.21 -5.12 8.44
N VAL A 534 -9.08 -5.44 9.06
CA VAL A 534 -8.94 -6.51 10.06
C VAL A 534 -9.16 -6.00 11.48
#